data_AF-A0A8T0LUJ2-F1
#
_entry.id   AF-A0A8T0LUJ2-F1
#
_cell.length_a   1.000
_cell.length_b   1.000
_cell.length_c   1.000
_cell.angle_alpha   90.00
_cell.angle_beta   90.00
_cell.angle_gamma   90.00
#
_symmetry.space_group_name_H-M   'P 1'
#
loop_
_entity.id
_entity.type
_entity.pdbx_description
1 polymer ?
#
loop_
_entity_poly.entity_id
_entity_poly.type
_entity_poly.pdbx_seq_one_letter_code
_entity_poly.pdbx_strand_id
1 'polypeptide(L)'
;MLRPAYGLAHEDQVFPAIEELTYYVIEDWIRDIYGFCEDDSSFSLLCNPNQDCHDGFGLMNYMGTYAFNSIGSPLQINVTTMASDPK
;
A
#
# COMPACT_ATOMS: atom_id res chain seq x y z
N MET A 1 31.25 38.44 0.55
CA MET A 1 30.48 37.34 -0.06
C MET A 1 30.01 36.44 1.09
N LEU A 2 28.81 36.69 1.62
CA LEU A 2 28.20 35.87 2.69
C LEU A 2 27.07 35.08 2.05
N ARG A 3 27.19 33.75 2.01
CA ARG A 3 26.09 32.87 1.58
C ARG A 3 25.01 32.89 2.66
N PRO A 4 23.71 33.01 2.33
CA PRO A 4 22.66 32.77 3.31
C PRO A 4 22.67 31.28 3.68
N ALA A 5 22.69 31.00 4.97
CA ALA A 5 22.42 29.67 5.48
C ALA A 5 20.94 29.35 5.19
N TYR A 6 20.67 28.44 4.26
CA TYR A 6 19.39 27.77 4.19
C TYR A 6 19.35 26.72 5.32
N GLY A 7 19.24 27.19 6.55
CA GLY A 7 19.15 26.36 7.75
C GLY A 7 17.69 26.10 8.12
N LEU A 8 17.27 24.84 8.04
CA LEU A 8 16.43 24.16 9.03
C LEU A 8 15.09 24.82 9.35
N ALA A 9 14.23 25.01 8.34
CA ALA A 9 12.81 25.01 8.66
C ALA A 9 12.47 23.63 9.26
N HIS A 10 11.85 23.59 10.44
CA HIS A 10 11.27 22.40 11.09
C HIS A 10 12.10 21.60 12.13
N GLU A 11 13.23 22.08 12.66
CA GLU A 11 14.05 21.28 13.61
C GLU A 11 13.36 20.82 14.92
N ASP A 12 12.26 21.45 15.32
CA ASP A 12 11.49 21.08 16.51
C ASP A 12 9.98 20.89 16.21
N GLN A 13 9.63 20.69 14.94
CA GLN A 13 8.23 20.52 14.56
C GLN A 13 7.84 19.05 14.55
N VAL A 14 6.83 18.72 15.37
CA VAL A 14 6.18 17.42 15.36
C VAL A 14 5.00 17.50 14.40
N PHE A 15 5.07 16.73 13.32
CA PHE A 15 3.94 16.53 12.41
C PHE A 15 3.14 15.32 12.87
N PRO A 16 1.81 15.35 12.76
CA PRO A 16 1.00 14.18 13.02
C PRO A 16 1.38 13.06 12.05
N ALA A 17 1.56 11.85 12.57
CA ALA A 17 1.72 10.66 11.75
C ALA A 17 0.35 10.23 11.20
N ILE A 18 0.32 9.76 9.96
CA ILE A 18 -0.86 9.11 9.38
C ILE A 18 -0.79 7.65 9.81
N GLU A 19 -1.75 7.22 10.63
CA GLU A 19 -1.83 5.82 11.11
C GLU A 19 -2.78 4.97 10.25
N GLU A 20 -3.76 5.60 9.62
CA GLU A 20 -4.78 4.96 8.79
C GLU A 20 -5.15 5.82 7.57
N LEU A 21 -5.38 5.17 6.43
CA LEU A 21 -5.93 5.82 5.23
C LEU A 21 -6.83 4.89 4.44
N THR A 22 -7.70 5.47 3.60
CA THR A 22 -8.43 4.74 2.57
C THR A 22 -7.79 5.02 1.22
N TYR A 23 -7.41 3.95 0.51
CA TYR A 23 -6.76 4.05 -0.79
C TYR A 23 -7.71 3.60 -1.89
N TYR A 24 -8.11 4.54 -2.75
CA TYR A 24 -9.05 4.28 -3.83
C TYR A 24 -8.33 3.87 -5.11
N VAL A 25 -8.69 2.72 -5.66
CA VAL A 25 -8.11 2.19 -6.90
C VAL A 25 -9.19 1.64 -7.82
N ILE A 26 -8.88 1.48 -9.10
CA ILE A 26 -9.81 0.87 -10.06
C ILE A 26 -9.74 -0.66 -9.91
N GLU A 27 -10.86 -1.36 -10.05
CA GLU A 27 -10.90 -2.83 -9.95
C GLU A 27 -9.94 -3.54 -10.89
N ASP A 28 -9.91 -3.10 -12.16
CA ASP A 28 -9.03 -3.67 -13.18
C ASP A 28 -7.55 -3.53 -12.80
N TRP A 29 -7.17 -2.44 -12.12
CA TRP A 29 -5.80 -2.22 -11.67
C TRP A 29 -5.35 -3.24 -10.62
N ILE A 30 -6.24 -3.66 -9.71
CA ILE A 30 -5.92 -4.72 -8.72
C ILE A 30 -5.64 -6.03 -9.45
N ARG A 31 -6.51 -6.39 -10.41
CA ARG A 31 -6.40 -7.64 -11.16
C ARG A 31 -5.16 -7.67 -12.04
N ASP A 32 -4.86 -6.56 -12.71
CA ASP A 32 -3.69 -6.44 -13.59
C ASP A 32 -2.38 -6.57 -12.82
N ILE A 33 -2.25 -5.89 -11.67
CA ILE A 33 -1.06 -6.02 -10.82
C ILE A 33 -0.93 -7.42 -10.25
N TYR A 34 -2.04 -7.99 -9.78
CA TYR A 34 -2.04 -9.35 -9.25
C TYR A 34 -1.54 -10.35 -10.31
N GLY A 35 -2.13 -10.34 -11.50
CA GLY A 35 -1.72 -11.22 -12.60
C GLY A 35 -0.29 -10.96 -13.10
N PHE A 36 0.16 -9.70 -13.10
CA PHE A 36 1.55 -9.37 -13.42
C PHE A 36 2.55 -9.97 -12.42
N CYS A 37 2.19 -10.03 -11.14
CA CYS A 37 3.05 -10.52 -10.07
C CYS A 37 2.95 -12.03 -9.82
N GLU A 38 1.98 -12.75 -10.39
CA GLU A 38 1.82 -14.20 -10.15
C GLU A 38 3.08 -15.02 -10.52
N ASP A 39 3.81 -14.57 -11.54
CA ASP A 39 5.02 -15.24 -12.02
C ASP A 39 6.27 -14.93 -11.17
N ASP A 40 6.18 -13.99 -10.22
CA ASP A 40 7.31 -13.64 -9.36
C ASP A 40 7.57 -14.71 -8.29
N SER A 41 8.83 -15.10 -8.11
CA SER A 41 9.22 -16.08 -7.08
C SER A 41 8.79 -15.69 -5.65
N SER A 42 8.70 -14.38 -5.36
CA SER A 42 8.23 -13.85 -4.08
C SER A 42 6.71 -13.92 -3.91
N PHE A 43 5.94 -14.16 -4.97
CA PHE A 43 4.48 -14.19 -4.91
C PHE A 43 3.96 -15.26 -3.96
N SER A 44 4.57 -16.45 -3.99
CA SER A 44 4.28 -17.56 -3.07
C SER A 44 4.51 -17.23 -1.58
N LEU A 45 5.36 -16.24 -1.27
CA LEU A 45 5.57 -15.76 0.10
C LEU A 45 4.41 -14.87 0.58
N LEU A 46 3.84 -14.09 -0.33
CA LEU A 46 2.75 -13.15 -0.03
C LEU A 46 1.38 -13.82 -0.07
N CYS A 47 1.22 -14.82 -0.94
CA CYS A 47 -0.02 -15.54 -1.15
C CYS A 47 0.04 -16.97 -0.60
N ASN A 48 -0.31 -17.12 0.67
CA ASN A 48 -0.61 -18.39 1.31
C ASN A 48 -2.15 -18.61 1.40
N PRO A 49 -2.63 -19.82 1.77
CA PRO A 49 -4.06 -20.12 1.80
C PRO A 49 -4.92 -19.21 2.69
N ASN A 50 -4.31 -18.43 3.58
CA ASN A 50 -5.02 -17.52 4.48
C ASN A 50 -5.21 -16.10 3.89
N GLN A 51 -4.60 -15.75 2.76
CA GLN A 51 -4.72 -14.42 2.13
C GLN A 51 -5.76 -14.34 1.01
N ASP A 52 -6.52 -15.41 0.76
CA ASP A 52 -7.59 -15.43 -0.26
C ASP A 52 -7.12 -14.89 -1.62
N CYS A 53 -5.95 -15.35 -2.05
CA CYS A 53 -5.30 -14.93 -3.28
C CYS A 53 -5.91 -15.64 -4.49
N HIS A 54 -7.04 -15.13 -4.96
CA HIS A 54 -7.72 -15.63 -6.16
C HIS A 54 -7.75 -14.60 -7.29
N ASP A 55 -7.92 -13.33 -6.95
CA ASP A 55 -8.14 -12.24 -7.91
C ASP A 55 -7.44 -10.92 -7.49
N GLY A 56 -6.56 -11.00 -6.49
CA GLY A 56 -5.81 -9.87 -5.94
C GLY A 56 -6.49 -9.10 -4.83
N PHE A 57 -7.81 -9.19 -4.66
CA PHE A 57 -8.53 -8.41 -3.65
C PHE A 57 -8.19 -8.88 -2.22
N GLY A 58 -8.17 -10.20 -2.01
CA GLY A 58 -7.74 -10.79 -0.73
C GLY A 58 -6.31 -10.41 -0.37
N LEU A 59 -5.40 -10.47 -1.36
CA LEU A 59 -4.01 -10.06 -1.17
C LEU A 59 -3.89 -8.58 -0.81
N MET A 60 -4.59 -7.69 -1.52
CA MET A 60 -4.55 -6.24 -1.23
C MET A 60 -5.13 -5.92 0.16
N ASN A 61 -6.19 -6.61 0.58
CA ASN A 61 -6.73 -6.48 1.92
C ASN A 61 -5.74 -6.97 3.00
N TYR A 62 -5.08 -8.10 2.77
CA TYR A 62 -4.03 -8.60 3.66
C TYR A 62 -2.86 -7.62 3.75
N MET A 63 -2.37 -7.13 2.60
CA MET A 63 -1.25 -6.19 2.54
C MET A 63 -1.58 -4.84 3.15
N GLY A 64 -2.85 -4.41 3.09
CA GLY A 64 -3.31 -3.16 3.69
C GLY A 64 -3.60 -3.25 5.19
N THR A 65 -3.84 -4.45 5.72
CA THR A 65 -4.08 -4.65 7.16
C THR A 65 -2.82 -4.33 7.96
N TYR A 66 -2.97 -3.55 9.03
CA TYR A 66 -1.86 -3.23 9.93
C TYR A 66 -1.21 -4.50 10.49
N ALA A 67 0.11 -4.60 10.34
CA ALA A 67 0.89 -5.72 10.84
C ALA A 67 2.24 -5.24 11.41
N PHE A 68 2.35 -5.17 12.74
CA PHE A 68 3.59 -4.79 13.40
C PHE A 68 4.66 -5.89 13.29
N ASN A 69 5.86 -5.54 12.83
CA ASN A 69 7.00 -6.46 12.68
C ASN A 69 6.69 -7.74 11.87
N SER A 70 5.79 -7.63 10.88
CA SER A 70 5.39 -8.74 10.01
C SER A 70 5.29 -8.28 8.56
N ILE A 71 5.02 -9.23 7.65
CA ILE A 71 4.71 -8.95 6.24
C ILE A 71 3.32 -8.34 6.16
N GLY A 72 3.22 -7.16 5.55
CA GLY A 72 1.99 -6.37 5.45
C GLY A 72 2.31 -4.88 5.57
N SER A 73 1.30 -4.08 5.85
CA SER A 73 1.48 -2.63 5.99
C SER A 73 1.88 -2.26 7.43
N PRO A 74 2.84 -1.34 7.61
CA PRO A 74 3.17 -0.79 8.92
C PRO A 74 2.09 0.19 9.45
N LEU A 75 1.05 0.45 8.66
CA LEU A 75 -0.09 1.35 8.91
C LEU A 75 -1.39 0.66 8.44
N GLN A 76 -2.57 1.13 8.85
CA GLN A 76 -3.82 0.60 8.29
C GLN A 76 -4.12 1.26 6.92
N ILE A 77 -4.29 0.44 5.89
CA ILE A 77 -4.64 0.87 4.53
C ILE A 77 -5.90 0.14 4.10
N ASN A 78 -7.01 0.87 4.02
CA ASN A 78 -8.28 0.34 3.53
C ASN A 78 -8.33 0.52 2.01
N VAL A 79 -7.95 -0.50 1.26
CA VAL A 79 -8.05 -0.48 -0.21
C VAL A 79 -9.52 -0.59 -0.60
N THR A 80 -10.03 0.42 -1.29
CA THR A 80 -11.41 0.47 -1.76
C THR A 80 -11.41 0.58 -3.26
N THR A 81 -12.20 -0.25 -3.94
CA THR A 81 -12.30 -0.16 -5.39
C THR A 81 -13.37 0.82 -5.84
N MET A 82 -13.08 1.47 -6.95
CA MET A 82 -14.02 2.22 -7.76
C MET A 82 -14.22 1.44 -9.05
N ALA A 83 -15.47 1.35 -9.51
CA ALA A 83 -15.76 0.78 -10.82
C ALA A 83 -14.98 1.57 -11.89
N SER A 84 -14.37 0.88 -12.85
CA SER A 84 -13.82 1.53 -14.03
C SER A 84 -14.95 2.25 -14.76
N ASP A 85 -14.67 3.47 -15.23
CA ASP A 85 -15.59 4.12 -16.17
C ASP A 85 -15.76 3.19 -17.40
N PRO A 86 -16.99 2.99 -17.89
CA PRO A 86 -17.21 2.22 -19.10
C PRO A 86 -16.40 2.83 -20.25
N LYS A 87 -15.57 2.00 -20.89
CA LYS A 87 -14.81 2.42 -22.09
C LYS A 87 -15.73 2.63 -23.29
#